data_AF-A0A7L3PWT0-F1
#
_entry.id   AF-A0A7L3PWT0-F1
#
_cell.length_a   1.000
_cell.length_b   1.000
_cell.length_c   1.000
_cell.angle_alpha   90.00
_cell.angle_beta   90.00
_cell.angle_gamma   90.00
#
_symmetry.space_group_name_H-M   'P 1'
#
loop_
_entity.id
_entity.type
_entity.pdbx_description
1 polymer ?
#
loop_
_entity_poly.entity_id
_entity_poly.type
_entity_poly.pdbx_seq_one_letter_code
_entity_poly.pdbx_strand_id
1 'polypeptide(L)'
;QVLARRQRVTACATGAGPASPGMLGQGSGSRQHPPDELCLYSIGTPSYSPPEWVHLKYYHAEAATIWSLGILLYQMVCGKYPFWRALSSIWDQLLFPNGSLECQCLIKCCLSIHPSERPSLEDLFCHPLLQGMHLP
;
A
#
# COMPACT_ATOMS: atom_id res chain seq x y z
N GLN A 1 3.02 -13.77 34.86
CA GLN A 1 1.58 -13.50 34.71
C GLN A 1 1.40 -12.16 34.01
N VAL A 2 1.62 -12.11 32.69
CA VAL A 2 1.34 -10.92 31.88
C VAL A 2 0.11 -11.27 31.05
N LEU A 3 -1.04 -10.76 31.52
CA LEU A 3 -2.36 -11.13 31.01
C LEU A 3 -2.48 -10.78 29.52
N ALA A 4 -3.03 -11.76 28.81
CA ALA A 4 -3.46 -11.69 27.43
C ALA A 4 -4.38 -10.48 27.19
N ARG A 5 -3.89 -9.49 26.43
CA ARG A 5 -4.78 -8.62 25.67
C ARG A 5 -5.24 -9.41 24.45
N ARG A 6 -6.43 -10.01 24.56
CA ARG A 6 -7.21 -10.47 23.41
C ARG A 6 -7.41 -9.28 22.47
N GLN A 7 -6.52 -9.14 21.50
CA GLN A 7 -6.72 -8.29 20.34
C GLN A 7 -7.98 -8.81 19.65
N ARG A 8 -8.99 -7.95 19.57
CA ARG A 8 -10.22 -8.25 18.84
C ARG A 8 -9.83 -8.17 17.37
N VAL A 9 -9.52 -9.32 16.78
CA VAL A 9 -9.11 -9.48 15.39
C VAL A 9 -10.33 -9.31 14.51
N THR A 10 -10.46 -8.19 13.82
CA THR A 10 -11.46 -8.04 12.76
C THR A 10 -10.80 -8.47 11.47
N ALA A 11 -11.20 -9.65 10.96
CA ALA A 11 -10.84 -10.05 9.60
C ALA A 11 -11.50 -9.09 8.62
N CYS A 12 -10.76 -8.59 7.62
CA CYS A 12 -11.34 -7.85 6.51
C CYS A 12 -12.40 -8.75 5.84
N ALA A 13 -13.67 -8.44 6.08
CA ALA A 13 -14.78 -9.22 5.59
C ALA A 13 -15.05 -8.86 4.12
N THR A 14 -14.72 -9.76 3.20
CA THR A 14 -15.30 -9.75 1.86
C THR A 14 -16.54 -10.66 1.84
N GLY A 15 -17.69 -10.07 1.53
CA GLY A 15 -18.75 -10.70 0.72
C GLY A 15 -19.83 -11.54 1.43
N ALA A 16 -21.05 -10.98 1.46
CA ALA A 16 -22.36 -11.65 1.36
C ALA A 16 -22.89 -12.57 2.50
N GLY A 17 -23.82 -12.00 3.29
CA GLY A 17 -25.02 -12.65 3.85
C GLY A 17 -25.13 -12.73 5.39
N PRO A 18 -26.34 -12.83 5.99
CA PRO A 18 -27.65 -12.29 5.63
C PRO A 18 -28.07 -11.12 6.54
N ALA A 19 -29.04 -10.31 6.08
CA ALA A 19 -29.64 -9.22 6.86
C ALA A 19 -30.50 -9.74 8.02
N SER A 20 -30.44 -9.08 9.18
CA SER A 20 -31.53 -8.98 10.19
C SER A 20 -31.15 -8.05 11.35
N PRO A 21 -32.14 -7.48 12.09
CA PRO A 21 -32.32 -6.02 12.07
C PRO A 21 -32.16 -5.33 13.43
N GLY A 22 -31.93 -4.02 13.37
CA GLY A 22 -32.31 -3.07 14.42
C GLY A 22 -31.17 -2.59 15.32
N MET A 23 -30.76 -1.33 15.15
CA MET A 23 -31.06 -0.27 16.11
C MET A 23 -30.49 1.07 15.62
N LEU A 24 -31.35 2.07 15.74
CA LEU A 24 -31.20 3.46 15.34
C LEU A 24 -30.14 4.17 16.22
N GLY A 25 -29.27 4.98 15.62
CA GLY A 25 -28.39 5.90 16.34
C GLY A 25 -27.72 6.88 15.38
N GLN A 26 -28.23 8.12 15.33
CA GLN A 26 -27.62 9.22 14.59
C GLN A 26 -26.34 9.70 15.29
N GLY A 27 -25.31 10.00 14.51
CA GLY A 27 -24.10 10.65 15.00
C GLY A 27 -23.18 11.01 13.84
N SER A 28 -23.21 12.27 13.43
CA SER A 28 -22.22 12.87 12.53
C SER A 28 -20.82 12.69 13.12
N GLY A 29 -20.01 11.85 12.48
CA GLY A 29 -18.62 11.61 12.87
C GLY A 29 -17.79 11.47 11.60
N SER A 30 -16.89 12.42 11.39
CA SER A 30 -15.79 12.33 10.43
C SER A 30 -15.21 10.92 10.46
N ARG A 31 -15.17 10.22 9.31
CA ARG A 31 -14.54 8.90 9.23
C ARG A 31 -13.05 9.05 9.55
N GLN A 32 -12.72 8.92 10.82
CA GLN A 32 -11.36 8.66 11.25
C GLN A 32 -11.10 7.20 10.88
N HIS A 33 -10.19 6.98 9.92
CA HIS A 33 -9.66 5.66 9.63
C HIS A 33 -9.14 5.06 10.96
N PRO A 34 -9.58 3.85 11.35
CA PRO A 34 -9.05 3.25 12.57
C PRO A 34 -7.53 3.04 12.40
N PRO A 35 -6.73 3.39 13.42
CA PRO A 35 -5.29 3.19 13.36
C PRO A 35 -5.03 1.68 13.36
N ASP A 36 -4.16 1.26 12.46
CA ASP A 36 -3.51 -0.06 12.46
C ASP A 36 -4.36 -1.28 12.03
N GLU A 37 -5.17 -1.15 10.96
CA GLU A 37 -5.73 -2.34 10.31
C GLU A 37 -4.63 -3.10 9.54
N LEU A 38 -4.36 -4.33 9.95
CA LEU A 38 -3.37 -5.24 9.38
C LEU A 38 -4.05 -6.33 8.54
N CYS A 39 -3.57 -6.53 7.32
CA CYS A 39 -3.98 -7.63 6.46
C CYS A 39 -3.05 -8.84 6.68
N LEU A 40 -3.63 -10.01 6.92
CA LEU A 40 -2.91 -11.27 7.21
C LEU A 40 -2.93 -12.27 6.04
N TYR A 41 -3.55 -11.91 4.93
CA TYR A 41 -3.66 -12.77 3.75
C TYR A 41 -3.27 -12.00 2.48
N SER A 42 -2.65 -12.70 1.54
CA SER A 42 -2.33 -12.13 0.23
C SER A 42 -3.56 -12.11 -0.66
N ILE A 43 -3.86 -10.94 -1.20
CA ILE A 43 -4.84 -10.76 -2.26
C ILE A 43 -4.06 -10.09 -3.41
N GLY A 44 -3.92 -10.77 -4.55
CA GLY A 44 -3.30 -10.20 -5.75
C GLY A 44 -2.08 -10.95 -6.30
N THR A 45 -1.38 -10.30 -7.23
CA THR A 45 -0.25 -10.85 -7.96
C THR A 45 1.05 -10.74 -7.15
N PRO A 46 1.83 -11.84 -6.97
CA PRO A 46 3.04 -11.84 -6.13
C PRO A 46 4.07 -10.76 -6.47
N SER A 47 4.20 -10.38 -7.74
CA SER A 47 5.14 -9.34 -8.20
C SER A 47 4.83 -7.93 -7.70
N TYR A 48 3.63 -7.69 -7.17
CA TYR A 48 3.18 -6.42 -6.59
C TYR A 48 3.12 -6.48 -5.06
N SER A 49 3.47 -7.62 -4.46
CA SER A 49 3.41 -7.75 -2.99
C SER A 49 4.55 -6.97 -2.33
N PRO A 50 4.28 -6.28 -1.22
CA PRO A 50 5.31 -5.52 -0.52
C PRO A 50 6.24 -6.46 0.28
N PRO A 51 7.47 -6.03 0.63
CA PRO A 51 8.48 -6.88 1.23
C PRO A 51 8.07 -7.38 2.62
N GLU A 52 7.34 -6.58 3.39
CA GLU A 52 6.81 -6.98 4.70
C GLU A 52 5.86 -8.18 4.60
N TRP A 53 5.10 -8.33 3.50
CA TRP A 53 4.30 -9.54 3.28
C TRP A 53 5.17 -10.78 3.07
N VAL A 54 6.28 -10.62 2.35
CA VAL A 54 7.20 -11.73 2.07
C VAL A 54 7.86 -12.23 3.36
N HIS A 55 8.29 -11.31 4.23
CA HIS A 55 9.03 -11.62 5.46
C HIS A 55 8.14 -11.88 6.67
N LEU A 56 7.12 -11.06 6.88
CA LEU A 56 6.32 -11.00 8.11
C LEU A 56 4.93 -11.64 7.96
N LYS A 57 4.48 -11.88 6.71
CA LYS A 57 3.13 -12.38 6.40
C LYS A 57 2.01 -11.48 6.92
N TYR A 58 2.28 -10.19 7.04
CA TYR A 58 1.26 -9.16 7.24
C TYR A 58 1.69 -7.84 6.59
N TYR A 59 0.72 -6.96 6.34
CA TYR A 59 0.96 -5.62 5.82
C TYR A 59 -0.17 -4.68 6.21
N HIS A 60 0.08 -3.37 6.20
CA HIS A 60 -0.97 -2.36 6.26
C HIS A 60 -1.53 -2.12 4.86
N ALA A 61 -2.86 -2.09 4.73
CA ALA A 61 -3.52 -2.00 3.42
C ALA A 61 -3.05 -0.78 2.62
N GLU A 62 -3.07 0.41 3.22
CA GLU A 62 -2.67 1.65 2.55
C GLU A 62 -1.20 1.61 2.10
N ALA A 63 -0.27 1.25 2.99
CA ALA A 63 1.15 1.17 2.64
C ALA A 63 1.42 0.13 1.55
N ALA A 64 0.67 -0.98 1.53
CA ALA A 64 0.75 -1.98 0.46
C ALA A 64 0.16 -1.47 -0.87
N THR A 65 -0.90 -0.67 -0.83
CA THR A 65 -1.42 0.02 -2.02
C THR A 65 -0.36 0.93 -2.62
N ILE A 66 0.27 1.79 -1.81
CA ILE A 66 1.33 2.70 -2.26
C ILE A 66 2.50 1.94 -2.88
N TRP A 67 2.89 0.81 -2.29
CA TRP A 67 3.90 -0.06 -2.87
C TRP A 67 3.53 -0.54 -4.28
N SER A 68 2.33 -1.12 -4.42
CA SER A 68 1.87 -1.66 -5.70
C SER A 68 1.74 -0.56 -6.77
N LEU A 69 1.38 0.66 -6.37
CA LEU A 69 1.40 1.85 -7.24
C LEU A 69 2.82 2.20 -7.68
N GLY A 70 3.80 2.12 -6.79
CA GLY A 70 5.22 2.32 -7.12
C GLY A 70 5.72 1.33 -8.19
N ILE A 71 5.34 0.04 -8.07
CA ILE A 71 5.65 -0.99 -9.08
C ILE A 71 5.02 -0.62 -10.43
N LEU A 72 3.75 -0.22 -10.42
CA LEU A 72 3.01 0.15 -11.63
C LEU A 72 3.62 1.39 -12.30
N LEU A 73 3.92 2.44 -11.53
CA LEU A 73 4.56 3.66 -12.04
C LEU A 73 5.91 3.36 -12.68
N TYR A 74 6.73 2.54 -12.02
CA TYR A 74 8.00 2.10 -12.60
C TYR A 74 7.80 1.34 -13.91
N GLN A 75 6.82 0.44 -13.97
CA GLN A 75 6.51 -0.31 -15.19
C GLN A 75 6.04 0.61 -16.33
N MET A 76 5.25 1.65 -16.05
CA MET A 76 4.82 2.61 -17.05
C MET A 76 5.99 3.44 -17.60
N VAL A 77 6.94 3.85 -16.76
CA VAL A 77 8.09 4.67 -17.16
C VAL A 77 9.18 3.84 -17.84
N CYS A 78 9.47 2.65 -17.32
CA CYS A 78 10.62 1.84 -17.73
C CYS A 78 10.25 0.65 -18.61
N GLY A 79 8.97 0.28 -18.72
CA GLY A 79 8.49 -0.87 -19.49
C GLY A 79 8.87 -2.24 -18.93
N LYS A 80 9.39 -2.31 -17.70
CA LYS A 80 9.90 -3.53 -17.06
C LYS A 80 9.52 -3.57 -15.58
N TYR A 81 9.47 -4.76 -14.98
CA TYR A 81 9.30 -4.89 -13.54
C TYR A 81 10.57 -4.46 -12.79
N PRO A 82 10.44 -3.79 -11.63
CA PRO A 82 11.60 -3.40 -10.84
C PRO A 82 12.26 -4.60 -10.14
N PHE A 83 11.48 -5.63 -9.76
CA PHE A 83 11.98 -6.79 -9.03
C PHE A 83 11.54 -8.09 -9.73
N TRP A 84 12.48 -8.76 -10.41
CA TRP A 84 12.20 -10.03 -11.11
C TRP A 84 12.58 -11.27 -10.29
N ARG A 85 13.66 -11.22 -9.50
CA ARG A 85 14.17 -12.34 -8.68
C ARG A 85 14.83 -11.81 -7.41
N ALA A 86 14.23 -12.12 -6.26
CA ALA A 86 14.72 -11.81 -4.90
C ALA A 86 14.78 -10.31 -4.54
N LEU A 87 13.82 -9.89 -3.72
CA LEU A 87 13.75 -8.57 -3.08
C LEU A 87 14.95 -8.27 -2.17
N SER A 88 15.86 -9.21 -1.87
CA SER A 88 16.85 -9.00 -0.79
C SER A 88 18.13 -8.25 -1.18
N SER A 89 18.48 -8.11 -2.47
CA SER A 89 19.79 -7.56 -2.88
C SER A 89 19.74 -6.41 -3.89
N ILE A 90 18.54 -5.91 -4.25
CA ILE A 90 18.34 -5.11 -5.48
C ILE A 90 17.81 -3.68 -5.20
N TRP A 91 17.58 -3.29 -3.94
CA TRP A 91 17.08 -1.94 -3.62
C TRP A 91 17.98 -0.82 -4.12
N ASP A 92 19.29 -1.00 -3.95
CA ASP A 92 20.31 -0.05 -4.44
C ASP A 92 20.47 -0.05 -5.97
N GLN A 93 19.74 -0.93 -6.68
CA GLN A 93 19.83 -1.10 -8.13
C GLN A 93 18.53 -0.79 -8.84
N LEU A 94 17.64 0.02 -8.26
CA LEU A 94 16.47 0.51 -8.98
C LEU A 94 16.95 1.40 -10.15
N LEU A 95 17.10 0.80 -11.33
CA LEU A 95 17.66 1.44 -12.52
C LEU A 95 16.57 2.12 -13.33
N PHE A 96 16.69 3.43 -13.47
CA PHE A 96 15.77 4.26 -14.25
C PHE A 96 16.42 4.64 -15.60
N PRO A 97 16.22 3.84 -16.66
CA PRO A 97 16.69 4.23 -18.00
C PRO A 97 15.94 5.45 -18.54
N ASN A 98 14.70 5.68 -18.07
CA ASN A 98 13.79 6.72 -18.54
C ASN A 98 13.10 7.42 -17.36
N GLY A 99 12.47 8.58 -17.63
CA GLY A 99 11.64 9.34 -16.68
C GLY A 99 12.37 10.54 -16.05
N SER A 100 11.60 11.57 -15.66
CA SER A 100 12.15 12.77 -15.02
C SER A 100 12.67 12.45 -13.61
N LEU A 101 13.54 13.31 -13.07
CA LEU A 101 14.07 13.13 -11.72
C LEU A 101 12.95 13.07 -10.67
N GLU A 102 11.91 13.89 -10.85
CA GLU A 102 10.72 13.90 -10.00
C GLU A 102 9.96 12.58 -10.07
N CYS A 103 9.84 11.96 -11.26
CA CYS A 103 9.26 10.62 -11.40
C CYS A 103 10.06 9.58 -10.62
N GLN A 104 11.39 9.62 -10.77
CA GLN A 104 12.27 8.65 -10.12
C GLN A 104 12.22 8.78 -8.60
N CYS A 105 12.21 10.01 -8.08
CA CYS A 105 12.06 10.29 -6.65
C CYS A 105 10.73 9.75 -6.11
N LEU A 106 9.60 10.05 -6.78
CA LEU A 106 8.29 9.56 -6.37
C LEU A 106 8.26 8.02 -6.32
N ILE A 107 8.74 7.37 -7.38
CA ILE A 107 8.78 5.90 -7.47
C ILE A 107 9.63 5.32 -6.32
N LYS A 108 10.79 5.91 -6.02
CA LYS A 108 11.64 5.48 -4.91
C LYS A 108 10.93 5.62 -3.56
N CYS A 109 10.24 6.74 -3.33
CA CYS A 109 9.46 6.94 -2.10
C CYS A 109 8.36 5.88 -1.94
N CYS A 110 7.61 5.59 -3.00
CA CYS A 110 6.58 4.54 -2.98
C CYS A 110 7.15 3.13 -2.71
N LEU A 111 8.36 2.86 -3.22
CA LEU A 111 9.07 1.59 -3.08
C LEU A 111 9.99 1.54 -1.85
N SER A 112 9.74 2.40 -0.86
CA SER A 112 10.46 2.35 0.42
C SER A 112 10.21 1.05 1.16
N ILE A 113 11.30 0.45 1.67
CA ILE A 113 11.27 -0.81 2.44
C ILE A 113 10.35 -0.69 3.64
N HIS A 114 10.58 0.36 4.43
CA HIS A 114 9.82 0.63 5.62
C HIS A 114 8.45 1.19 5.23
N PRO A 115 7.34 0.54 5.62
CA PRO A 115 5.99 1.00 5.27
C PRO A 115 5.70 2.43 5.75
N SER A 116 6.32 2.86 6.85
CA SER A 116 6.17 4.21 7.42
C SER A 116 6.81 5.31 6.59
N GLU A 117 7.78 4.99 5.74
CA GLU A 117 8.48 5.96 4.88
C GLU A 117 7.77 6.14 3.53
N ARG A 118 6.73 5.35 3.27
CA ARG A 118 5.90 5.50 2.07
C ARG A 118 4.97 6.69 2.27
N PRO A 119 4.74 7.51 1.22
CA PRO A 119 3.79 8.62 1.31
C PRO A 119 2.37 8.12 1.57
N SER A 120 1.52 8.95 2.18
CA SER A 120 0.08 8.68 2.22
C SER A 120 -0.51 8.78 0.81
N LEU A 121 -1.72 8.24 0.62
CA LEU A 121 -2.43 8.44 -0.65
C LEU A 121 -2.67 9.93 -0.95
N GLU A 122 -2.96 10.73 0.08
CA GLU A 122 -3.17 12.17 -0.06
C GLU A 122 -1.90 12.88 -0.53
N ASP A 123 -0.76 12.60 0.11
CA ASP A 123 0.55 13.16 -0.26
C ASP A 123 0.94 12.75 -1.68
N LEU A 124 0.64 11.50 -2.06
CA LEU A 124 0.89 10.99 -3.40
C LEU A 124 0.13 11.81 -4.44
N PHE A 125 -1.17 12.01 -4.26
CA PHE A 125 -2.00 12.79 -5.19
C PHE A 125 -1.62 14.27 -5.24
N CYS A 126 -1.10 14.82 -4.16
CA CYS A 126 -0.57 16.17 -4.13
C CYS A 126 0.81 16.31 -4.80
N HIS A 127 1.47 15.19 -5.17
CA HIS A 127 2.80 15.25 -5.77
C HIS A 127 2.77 15.98 -7.14
N PRO A 128 3.73 16.89 -7.42
CA PRO A 128 3.74 17.71 -8.64
C PRO A 128 3.60 16.94 -9.95
N LEU A 129 4.16 15.73 -9.98
CA LEU A 129 4.05 14.81 -11.12
C LEU A 129 2.60 14.44 -11.44
N LEU A 130 1.77 14.13 -10.43
CA LEU A 130 0.38 13.75 -10.63
C LEU A 130 -0.53 14.97 -10.84
N GLN A 131 -0.20 16.10 -10.20
CA GLN A 131 -0.90 17.37 -10.42
C GLN A 131 -0.73 17.91 -11.86
N GLY A 132 0.41 17.61 -12.50
CA GLY A 132 0.67 17.96 -13.89
C GLY A 132 0.00 17.06 -14.93
N MET A 133 -0.59 15.93 -14.52
CA MET A 133 -1.34 15.05 -15.41
C MET A 133 -2.74 15.61 -15.65
N HIS A 134 -2.86 16.57 -16.57
CA HIS A 134 -4.17 16.92 -17.13
C HIS A 134 -4.66 15.72 -17.95
N LEU A 135 -5.59 14.95 -17.40
CA LEU A 135 -6.27 13.89 -18.14
C LEU A 135 -7.09 14.55 -19.26
N PRO A 136 -6.96 14.12 -20.54
CA PRO A 136 -7.75 14.67 -21.63
C PRO A 136 -9.25 14.36 -21.50
#